data_AF-A0A175Y7X9-F1
#
_entry.id   AF-A0A175Y7X9-F1
#
_cell.length_a   1.000
_cell.length_b   1.000
_cell.length_c   1.000
_cell.angle_alpha   90.00
_cell.angle_beta   90.00
_cell.angle_gamma   90.00
#
_symmetry.space_group_name_H-M   'P 1'
#
loop_
_entity.id
_entity.type
_entity.pdbx_description
1 polymer ?
#
loop_
_entity_poly.entity_id
_entity_poly.type
_entity_poly.pdbx_seq_one_letter_code
_entity_poly.pdbx_strand_id
1 'polypeptide(L)' 'MPRESLIMFAVAAVLGLAGLWLLLQLRSPQGPARVYVYRMAGIMMVAGGIVLGFSAYAMWQWSAQP' A
#
# COMPACT_ATOMS: atom_id res chain seq x y z
N MET A 1 -14.16 -5.85 14.48
CA MET A 1 -12.76 -5.86 14.01
C MET A 1 -11.86 -5.38 15.14
N PRO A 2 -10.75 -6.07 15.45
CA PRO A 2 -9.76 -5.59 16.42
C PRO A 2 -9.19 -4.23 16.02
N ARG A 3 -8.83 -3.40 17.00
CA ARG A 3 -8.26 -2.05 16.77
C ARG A 3 -6.93 -2.13 16.02
N GLU A 4 -6.14 -3.16 16.29
CA GLU A 4 -4.84 -3.40 15.68
C GLU A 4 -5.00 -3.66 14.17
N SER A 5 -5.99 -4.47 13.78
CA SER A 5 -6.32 -4.73 12.38
C SER A 5 -6.80 -3.45 11.68
N LEU A 6 -7.59 -2.61 12.35
CA LEU A 6 -8.03 -1.32 11.79
C LEU A 6 -6.86 -0.38 11.48
N ILE A 7 -5.90 -0.27 12.41
CA ILE A 7 -4.69 0.55 12.20
C ILE A 7 -3.88 0.00 11.02
N MET A 8 -3.71 -1.33 10.94
CA MET A 8 -2.96 -1.93 9.84
C MET A 8 -3.64 -1.76 8.48
N PHE A 9 -4.97 -1.81 8.43
CA PHE A 9 -5.72 -1.44 7.22
C PHE A 9 -5.54 0.04 6.83
N ALA A 10 -5.53 0.95 7.81
CA ALA A 10 -5.28 2.37 7.54
C ALA A 10 -3.87 2.58 6.96
N VAL A 11 -2.85 1.94 7.55
CA VAL A 11 -1.47 1.99 7.03
C VAL A 11 -1.39 1.40 5.62
N ALA A 12 -2.02 0.24 5.39
CA ALA A 12 -2.10 -0.40 4.09
C ALA A 12 -2.74 0.51 3.03
N ALA A 13 -3.82 1.19 3.39
CA ALA A 13 -4.51 2.14 2.51
C ALA A 13 -3.64 3.34 2.16
N VAL A 14 -2.94 3.93 3.15
CA VAL A 14 -2.02 5.06 2.91
C VAL A 14 -0.90 4.65 1.96
N LEU A 15 -0.25 3.49 2.20
CA LEU A 15 0.79 2.98 1.31
C LEU A 15 0.26 2.70 -0.10
N GLY A 16 -0.88 2.01 -0.21
CA GLY A 16 -1.49 1.66 -1.49
C GLY A 16 -1.88 2.90 -2.29
N LEU A 17 -2.52 3.89 -1.67
CA LEU A 17 -2.94 5.12 -2.33
C LEU A 17 -1.77 6.02 -2.69
N ALA A 18 -0.80 6.20 -1.80
CA ALA A 18 0.40 7.00 -2.08
C ALA A 18 1.25 6.37 -3.19
N GLY A 19 1.45 5.06 -3.13
CA GLY A 19 2.15 4.31 -4.18
C GLY A 19 1.43 4.38 -5.52
N LEU A 20 0.11 4.18 -5.54
CA LEU A 20 -0.70 4.30 -6.74
C LEU A 20 -0.63 5.72 -7.31
N TRP A 21 -0.69 6.75 -6.47
CA TRP A 21 -0.56 8.15 -6.88
C TRP A 21 0.79 8.43 -7.56
N LEU A 22 1.89 7.92 -7.01
CA LEU A 22 3.21 8.03 -7.63
C LEU A 22 3.21 7.38 -9.02
N LEU A 23 2.63 6.18 -9.15
CA LEU A 23 2.53 5.48 -10.43
C LEU A 23 1.61 6.19 -11.44
N LEU A 24 0.54 6.82 -10.98
CA LEU A 24 -0.35 7.62 -11.82
C LEU A 24 0.37 8.86 -12.37
N GLN A 25 1.27 9.48 -11.59
CA GLN A 25 2.05 10.62 -12.08
C GLN A 25 2.97 10.25 -13.26
N LEU A 26 3.41 9.00 -13.39
CA LEU A 26 4.21 8.54 -14.55
C LEU A 26 3.44 8.58 -15.88
N ARG A 27 2.13 8.80 -15.87
CA ARG A 27 1.36 9.02 -17.10
C ARG A 27 1.71 10.34 -17.77
N SER A 28 2.33 11.27 -17.04
CA SER A 28 2.84 12.54 -17.58
C SER A 28 4.33 12.43 -17.96
N PRO A 29 4.80 13.21 -18.96
CA PRO A 29 6.22 13.27 -19.30
C PRO A 29 7.04 13.79 -18.11
N GLN A 30 8.07 13.06 -17.71
CA GLN A 30 8.97 13.43 -16.62
C GLN A 30 10.43 13.16 -16.98
N GLY A 31 11.35 13.84 -16.30
CA GLY A 31 12.78 13.61 -16.47
C GLY A 31 13.21 12.18 -16.05
N PRO A 32 14.32 11.65 -16.60
CA PRO A 32 14.75 10.25 -16.40
C PRO A 32 14.89 9.83 -14.93
N ALA A 33 15.46 10.71 -14.09
CA ALA A 33 15.66 10.44 -12.67
C ALA A 33 14.34 10.27 -11.92
N ARG A 34 13.33 11.09 -12.25
CA ARG A 34 12.03 11.09 -11.57
C ARG A 34 11.23 9.84 -11.91
N VAL A 35 11.29 9.39 -13.16
CA VAL A 35 10.68 8.14 -13.63
C VAL A 35 11.23 6.93 -12.86
N TYR A 36 12.55 6.85 -12.69
CA TYR A 36 13.18 5.76 -11.95
C TYR A 36 12.69 5.70 -10.50
N VAL A 37 12.78 6.83 -9.78
CA VAL A 37 12.39 6.91 -8.37
C VAL A 37 10.90 6.62 -8.19
N TYR A 38 10.02 7.20 -9.03
CA TYR A 38 8.58 6.99 -8.90
C TYR A 38 8.17 5.56 -9.23
N ARG A 39 8.83 4.87 -10.17
CA ARG A 39 8.57 3.44 -10.42
C ARG A 39 8.97 2.60 -9.21
N MET A 40 10.20 2.77 -8.73
CA MET A 40 10.72 1.97 -7.63
C MET A 40 9.91 2.19 -6.37
N ALA A 41 9.77 3.44 -5.92
CA ALA A 41 9.01 3.78 -4.72
C ALA A 41 7.52 3.45 -4.87
N GLY A 42 6.92 3.75 -6.04
CA GLY A 42 5.52 3.48 -6.31
C GLY A 42 5.19 1.98 -6.24
N ILE A 43 5.97 1.14 -6.92
CA ILE A 43 5.77 -0.32 -6.89
C ILE A 43 5.99 -0.87 -5.48
N MET A 44 7.06 -0.45 -4.80
CA MET A 44 7.35 -0.90 -3.43
C MET A 44 6.23 -0.52 -2.46
N MET A 45 5.70 0.70 -2.54
CA MET A 45 4.60 1.14 -1.69
C MET A 45 3.31 0.37 -1.98
N VAL A 46 2.96 0.17 -3.24
CA VAL A 46 1.76 -0.60 -3.62
C VAL A 46 1.89 -2.05 -3.15
N ALA A 47 3.03 -2.70 -3.39
CA ALA A 47 3.29 -4.06 -2.93
C ALA A 47 3.19 -4.16 -1.40
N GLY A 48 3.81 -3.22 -0.67
CA GLY A 48 3.70 -3.15 0.79
C GLY A 48 2.26 -2.97 1.28
N GLY A 49 1.49 -2.07 0.64
CA GLY A 49 0.08 -1.86 0.96
C GLY A 49 -0.77 -3.11 0.74
N ILE A 50 -0.56 -3.83 -0.37
CA ILE A 50 -1.26 -5.09 -0.67
C ILE A 50 -0.93 -6.15 0.38
N VAL A 51 0.36 -6.38 0.66
CA VAL A 51 0.80 -7.38 1.63
C VAL A 51 0.23 -7.08 3.01
N LEU A 52 0.34 -5.83 3.48
CA LEU A 52 -0.23 -5.41 4.77
C LEU A 52 -1.75 -5.56 4.80
N GLY A 53 -2.45 -5.25 3.70
CA GLY A 53 -3.90 -5.44 3.59
C GLY A 53 -4.31 -6.91 3.74
N PHE A 54 -3.61 -7.83 3.07
CA PHE A 54 -3.86 -9.26 3.22
C PHE A 54 -3.51 -9.76 4.63
N SER A 55 -2.40 -9.32 5.20
CA SER A 55 -2.04 -9.65 6.59
C SER A 55 -3.09 -9.14 7.59
N ALA A 56 -3.64 -7.94 7.37
CA ALA A 56 -4.65 -7.35 8.25
C ALA A 56 -5.97 -8.12 8.17
N TYR A 57 -6.32 -8.57 6.96
CA TYR A 57 -7.45 -9.45 6.75
C TYR A 57 -7.28 -10.78 7.48
N ALA A 58 -6.11 -11.43 7.35
CA ALA A 58 -5.83 -12.69 8.05
C ALA A 58 -5.92 -12.53 9.58
N MET A 59 -5.31 -11.47 10.14
CA MET A 59 -5.40 -11.17 11.57
C MET A 59 -6.83 -10.94 12.04
N TRP A 60 -7.65 -10.22 11.26
CA TRP A 60 -9.05 -10.01 11.58
C TRP A 60 -9.83 -11.34 11.61
N GLN A 61 -9.60 -12.22 10.63
CA GLN A 61 -10.26 -13.53 10.57
C GLN A 61 -9.90 -14.41 11.77
N TRP A 62 -8.61 -14.49 12.15
CA TRP A 62 -8.19 -15.25 13.33
C TRP A 62 -8.77 -14.70 14.64
N SER A 63 -8.86 -13.37 14.75
CA SER A 63 -9.42 -12.73 15.95
C SER A 63 -10.95 -12.89 16.07
N ALA A 64 -11.61 -13.30 15.00
CA ALA A 64 -13.06 -13.55 14.97
C ALA A 64 -13.41 -15.02 15.24
N GLN A 65 -12.41 -15.92 15.28
CA GLN A 65 -12.61 -17.31 15.68
C GLN A 65 -12.74 -17.40 17.21
N PRO A 66 -13.75 -18.12 17.73
CA PRO A 66 -14.00 -18.25 19.17
C PRO A 66 -12.92 -19.07 19.89
#